data_AF-A0AA87ILJ7-F1
#
_entry.id   AF-A0AA87ILJ7-F1
#
_cell.length_a   1.000
_cell.length_b   1.000
_cell.length_c   1.000
_cell.angle_alpha   90.00
_cell.angle_beta   90.00
_cell.angle_gamma   90.00
#
_symmetry.space_group_name_H-M   'P 1'
#
loop_
_entity.id
_entity.type
_entity.pdbx_description
1 polymer ?
#
loop_
_entity_poly.entity_id
_entity_poly.type
_entity_poly.pdbx_seq_one_letter_code
_entity_poly.pdbx_strand_id
1 'polypeptide(L)'
;MSKSWVDPEAALQFITKNGEIAYLIYQSRDTVTAELEEDGDKLNIKLKTATKVSNLVEQHVYKLKVDTDTEVIEVLINGNSTPIDIVSGS
;
A
#
# COMPACT_ATOMS: atom_id res chain seq x y z
N MET A 1 -25.20 -8.96 1.15
CA MET A 1 -24.06 -8.64 0.26
C MET A 1 -22.81 -8.60 1.12
N SER A 2 -21.79 -9.39 0.82
CA SER A 2 -20.49 -9.28 1.50
C SER A 2 -19.81 -8.00 1.05
N LYS A 3 -19.55 -7.06 1.97
CA LYS A 3 -18.77 -5.85 1.68
C LYS A 3 -17.34 -6.31 1.32
N SER A 4 -16.93 -6.09 0.06
CA SER A 4 -15.52 -6.22 -0.32
C SER A 4 -14.79 -5.01 0.26
N TRP A 5 -13.74 -5.25 1.04
CA TRP A 5 -12.89 -4.18 1.60
C TRP A 5 -11.90 -3.62 0.57
N VAL A 6 -11.71 -4.33 -0.54
CA VAL A 6 -10.80 -3.94 -1.62
C VAL A 6 -11.59 -3.26 -2.72
N ASP A 7 -11.17 -2.05 -3.09
CA ASP A 7 -11.72 -1.31 -4.22
C ASP A 7 -10.89 -1.60 -5.48
N PRO A 8 -11.37 -2.36 -6.47
CA PRO A 8 -10.59 -2.67 -7.66
C PRO A 8 -10.33 -1.46 -8.58
N GLU A 9 -10.87 -0.27 -8.30
CA GLU A 9 -10.59 0.95 -9.07
C GLU A 9 -9.56 1.86 -8.38
N ALA A 10 -9.34 1.70 -7.07
CA ALA A 10 -8.36 2.49 -6.34
C ALA A 10 -6.93 2.02 -6.65
N ALA A 11 -6.11 2.95 -7.16
CA ALA A 11 -4.73 2.67 -7.57
C ALA A 11 -3.85 2.29 -6.39
N LEU A 12 -4.03 2.94 -5.23
CA LEU A 12 -3.27 2.69 -4.01
C LEU A 12 -4.21 2.74 -2.80
N GLN A 13 -4.16 1.72 -1.96
CA GLN A 13 -5.10 1.55 -0.85
C GLN A 13 -4.38 0.98 0.36
N PHE A 14 -4.78 1.45 1.54
CA PHE A 14 -4.30 0.93 2.80
C PHE A 14 -5.46 0.42 3.63
N ILE A 15 -5.49 -0.89 3.83
CA ILE A 15 -6.57 -1.55 4.58
C ILE A 15 -6.02 -1.96 5.94
N THR A 16 -6.60 -1.42 7.00
CA THR A 16 -6.25 -1.79 8.37
C THR A 16 -7.23 -2.82 8.90
N LYS A 17 -6.70 -3.82 9.61
CA LYS A 17 -7.48 -4.87 10.28
C LYS A 17 -7.05 -4.94 11.74
N ASN A 18 -7.96 -4.59 12.64
CA ASN A 18 -7.76 -4.63 14.08
C ASN A 18 -6.57 -3.77 14.58
N GLY A 19 -6.19 -2.71 13.86
CA GLY A 19 -5.12 -1.76 14.26
C GLY A 19 -3.68 -2.27 14.14
N GLU A 20 -3.44 -3.58 14.22
CA GLU A 20 -2.08 -4.16 14.24
C GLU A 20 -1.58 -4.72 12.90
N ILE A 21 -2.51 -5.01 12.00
CA ILE A 21 -2.21 -5.58 10.68
C ILE A 21 -2.78 -4.67 9.62
N ALA A 22 -1.94 -4.29 8.67
CA ALA A 22 -2.36 -3.55 7.50
C ALA A 22 -1.99 -4.27 6.20
N TYR A 23 -2.71 -3.91 5.15
CA TYR A 23 -2.44 -4.34 3.79
C TYR A 23 -2.29 -3.10 2.92
N LEU A 24 -1.13 -2.94 2.30
CA LEU A 24 -0.96 -2.00 1.20
C LEU A 24 -1.29 -2.74 -0.10
N ILE A 25 -2.23 -2.19 -0.86
CA ILE A 25 -2.63 -2.71 -2.16
C ILE A 25 -2.27 -1.67 -3.20
N TYR A 26 -1.46 -2.05 -4.18
CA TYR A 26 -1.08 -1.19 -5.30
C TYR A 26 -1.40 -1.86 -6.63
N GLN A 27 -2.14 -1.16 -7.48
CA GLN A 27 -2.48 -1.59 -8.82
C GLN A 27 -1.53 -0.97 -9.83
N SER A 28 -0.82 -1.80 -10.59
CA SER A 28 0.21 -1.34 -11.51
C SER A 28 0.28 -2.21 -12.76
N ARG A 29 0.61 -1.61 -13.90
CA ARG A 29 1.01 -2.37 -15.11
C ARG A 29 2.48 -2.74 -15.08
N ASP A 30 3.27 -1.97 -14.34
CA ASP A 30 4.71 -2.14 -14.19
C ASP A 30 5.04 -3.23 -13.16
N THR A 31 6.24 -3.79 -13.23
CA THR A 31 6.76 -4.61 -12.14
C THR A 31 7.02 -3.72 -10.93
N VAL A 32 6.70 -4.22 -9.73
CA VAL A 32 6.83 -3.45 -8.48
C VAL A 32 7.71 -4.20 -7.50
N THR A 33 8.72 -3.52 -6.96
CA THR A 33 9.50 -3.98 -5.81
C THR A 33 9.23 -3.08 -4.61
N ALA A 34 9.27 -3.64 -3.42
CA ALA A 34 9.02 -2.91 -2.19
C ALA A 34 10.21 -2.97 -1.23
N GLU A 35 10.49 -1.87 -0.57
CA GLU A 35 11.44 -1.71 0.52
C GLU A 35 10.75 -0.99 1.68
N LEU A 36 11.11 -1.34 2.91
CA LEU A 36 10.67 -0.65 4.12
C LEU A 36 11.84 0.11 4.72
N GLU A 37 11.56 1.32 5.22
CA GLU A 37 12.52 2.13 5.95
C GLU A 37 11.82 2.78 7.14
N GLU A 38 12.38 2.59 8.34
CA GLU A 38 11.95 3.27 9.56
C GLU A 38 12.74 4.58 9.71
N ASP A 39 12.02 5.67 9.91
CA ASP A 39 12.57 7.01 10.19
C ASP A 39 11.85 7.60 11.40
N GLY A 40 12.36 7.29 12.59
CA GLY A 40 11.74 7.69 13.85
C GLY A 40 10.39 7.00 14.07
N ASP A 41 9.32 7.79 14.14
CA ASP A 41 7.91 7.36 14.26
C ASP A 41 7.24 7.10 12.90
N LYS A 42 7.99 7.25 11.80
CA LYS A 42 7.47 7.11 10.44
C LYS A 42 7.97 5.82 9.79
N LEU A 43 7.04 5.05 9.22
CA LEU A 43 7.34 3.92 8.35
C LEU A 43 7.17 4.34 6.89
N ASN A 44 8.29 4.41 6.17
CA ASN A 44 8.33 4.67 4.73
C ASN A 44 8.21 3.35 3.97
N ILE A 45 7.13 3.21 3.20
CA ILE A 45 6.93 2.09 2.27
C ILE A 45 7.35 2.57 0.88
N LYS A 46 8.53 2.13 0.42
CA LYS A 46 9.11 2.54 -0.86
C LYS A 46 8.77 1.53 -1.93
N LEU A 47 7.97 1.95 -2.90
CA LEU A 47 7.66 1.18 -4.10
C LEU A 47 8.52 1.70 -5.26
N LYS A 48 9.24 0.80 -5.94
CA LYS A 48 9.92 1.11 -7.20
C LYS A 48 9.20 0.37 -8.32
N THR A 49 8.91 1.08 -9.41
CA THR A 49 8.31 0.50 -10.60
C THR A 49 9.33 0.37 -11.72
N ALA A 50 9.24 -0.71 -12.49
CA ALA A 50 9.98 -0.85 -13.74
C ALA A 50 9.04 -1.26 -14.87
N THR A 51 9.20 -0.62 -16.02
CA THR A 51 8.30 -0.81 -17.16
C THR A 51 8.20 -2.27 -17.57
N LYS A 52 6.97 -2.76 -17.66
CA LYS A 52 6.63 -4.10 -18.14
C LYS A 52 5.99 -3.99 -19.53
N VAL A 53 6.28 -4.94 -20.42
CA VAL A 53 5.71 -4.98 -21.79
C VAL A 53 4.22 -5.42 -21.79
N SER A 54 3.64 -5.71 -20.63
CA SER A 54 2.27 -6.17 -20.48
C SER A 54 1.29 -4.99 -20.35
N ASN A 55 0.08 -5.16 -20.90
CA ASN A 55 -1.02 -4.21 -20.71
C ASN A 55 -1.94 -4.58 -19.53
N LEU A 56 -1.68 -5.70 -18.86
CA LEU A 56 -2.44 -6.14 -17.70
C LEU A 56 -2.07 -5.32 -16.47
N VAL A 57 -3.10 -4.84 -15.77
CA VAL A 57 -2.94 -4.29 -14.42
C VAL A 57 -2.88 -5.46 -13.45
N GLU A 58 -1.83 -5.50 -12.65
CA GLU A 58 -1.59 -6.49 -11.61
C GLU A 58 -1.80 -5.83 -10.24
N GLN A 59 -2.33 -6.62 -9.31
CA GLN A 59 -2.50 -6.21 -7.91
C GLN A 59 -1.30 -6.70 -7.09
N HIS A 60 -0.59 -5.77 -6.48
CA HIS A 60 0.50 -6.04 -5.55
C HIS A 60 0.00 -5.87 -4.13
N VAL A 61 0.04 -6.93 -3.33
CA VAL A 61 -0.47 -6.93 -1.95
C VAL A 61 0.68 -7.16 -0.97
N TYR A 62 0.89 -6.19 -0.09
CA TYR A 62 1.91 -6.24 0.96
C TYR A 62 1.23 -6.29 2.32
N LYS A 63 1.51 -7.34 3.10
CA LYS A 63 1.06 -7.45 4.48
C LYS A 63 2.09 -6.81 5.39
N LEU A 64 1.64 -5.89 6.23
CA LEU A 64 2.47 -5.12 7.15
C LEU A 64 1.99 -5.39 8.58
N LYS A 65 2.95 -5.45 9.50
CA LYS A 65 2.68 -5.30 10.93
C LYS A 65 2.99 -3.84 11.25
N VAL A 66 1.97 -3.10 11.66
CA VAL A 66 2.05 -1.67 11.95
C VAL A 66 1.29 -1.39 13.22
N ASP A 67 1.75 -0.42 14.01
CA ASP A 67 0.96 0.15 15.09
C ASP A 67 0.31 1.43 14.58
N THR A 68 -0.91 1.32 14.04
CA THR A 68 -1.58 2.46 13.41
C THR A 68 -1.93 3.59 14.39
N ASP A 69 -1.83 3.35 15.70
CA ASP A 69 -2.09 4.38 16.71
C ASP A 69 -0.87 5.30 16.92
N THR A 70 0.33 4.84 16.57
CA THR A 70 1.59 5.56 16.86
C THR A 70 2.49 5.76 15.64
N GLU A 71 2.38 4.94 14.61
CA GLU A 71 3.20 5.02 13.40
C GLU A 71 2.58 5.90 12.31
N VAL A 72 3.39 6.82 11.77
CA VAL A 72 3.04 7.58 10.56
C VAL A 72 3.43 6.78 9.33
N ILE A 73 2.46 6.41 8.49
CA ILE A 73 2.73 5.66 7.25
C ILE A 73 2.87 6.63 6.07
N GLU A 74 3.99 6.56 5.34
CA GLU A 74 4.14 7.22 4.05
C GLU A 74 4.44 6.20 2.96
N VAL A 75 3.76 6.31 1.81
CA VAL A 75 4.07 5.53 0.62
C VAL A 75 4.80 6.42 -0.39
N LEU A 76 5.96 5.94 -0.83
CA LEU A 76 6.82 6.59 -1.81
C LEU A 76 6.85 5.74 -3.09
N ILE A 77 6.24 6.21 -4.18
CA ILE A 77 6.32 5.55 -5.48
C ILE A 77 7.40 6.24 -6.32
N ASN A 78 8.45 5.49 -6.66
CA ASN A 78 9.64 6.01 -7.34
C ASN A 78 10.23 7.25 -6.65
N GLY A 79 10.20 7.25 -5.31
CA GLY A 79 10.71 8.35 -4.47
C GLY A 79 9.74 9.52 -4.25
N ASN A 80 8.54 9.49 -4.83
CA ASN A 80 7.55 10.56 -4.67
C ASN A 80 6.48 10.17 -3.65
N SER A 81 6.19 11.07 -2.71
CA SER A 81 5.10 10.90 -1.73
C SER A 81 3.78 10.78 -2.48
N THR A 82 3.06 9.69 -2.22
CA THR A 82 1.83 9.34 -2.92
C THR A 82 0.68 9.26 -1.90
N PRO A 83 -0.41 10.02 -2.09
CA PRO A 83 -1.60 9.91 -1.24
C PRO A 83 -2.17 8.50 -1.25
N ILE A 84 -2.71 8.07 -0.12
CA ILE A 84 -3.26 6.73 0.07
C ILE A 84 -4.69 6.84 0.55
N ASP A 85 -5.59 6.07 -0.05
CA ASP A 85 -6.95 5.91 0.47
C ASP A 85 -6.93 4.89 1.61
N ILE A 86 -7.30 5.34 2.82
CA ILE A 86 -7.40 4.48 4.00
C ILE A 86 -8.81 3.89 4.06
N VAL A 87 -8.89 2.55 4.01
CA VAL A 87 -10.14 1.82 4.15
C VAL A 87 -10.14 1.08 5.50
N SER A 88 -10.93 1.58 6.44
CA SER A 88 -11.02 1.02 7.78
C SER A 88 -12.05 -0.10 7.86
N GLY A 89 -11.59 -1.27 8.31
CA GLY A 89 -12.40 -2.45 8.63
C GLY A 89 -13.07 -2.37 10.01
N SER A 90 -14.35 -1.99 10.10
CA SER A 90 -15.15 -2.15 11.34
C SER A 90 -15.68 -3.57 11.50
#